data_AF-A0A533ZRF7-F1
#
_entry.id   AF-A0A533ZRF7-F1
#
_cell.length_a   1.000
_cell.length_b   1.000
_cell.length_c   1.000
_cell.angle_alpha   90.00
_cell.angle_beta   90.00
_cell.angle_gamma   90.00
#
_symmetry.space_group_name_H-M   'P 1'
#
loop_
_entity.id
_entity.type
_entity.pdbx_description
1 polymer ?
#
loop_
_entity_poly.entity_id
_entity_poly.type
_entity_poly.pdbx_seq_one_letter_code
_entity_poly.pdbx_strand_id
1 'polypeptide(L)'
;MEISEVLDVIGSLVSALKAYSAKLPTVVPLSVMPGGIKPALEVVAAYEQTVFRFRTQGGTSAFRRFNELFLESLEAFEGGRLLSAIQPLLTVLDHLDRMRREKEIAVTPAEEKRMSEYRATLNRILPGNQPELEGAGKGL
;
A
#
# COMPACT_ATOMS: atom_id res chain seq x y z
N MET A 1 -6.62 -7.33 -17.34
CA MET A 1 -6.16 -7.09 -15.96
C MET A 1 -7.37 -7.12 -15.06
N GLU A 2 -7.38 -8.02 -14.08
CA GLU A 2 -8.49 -8.17 -13.13
C GLU A 2 -8.17 -7.47 -11.81
N ILE A 3 -9.20 -7.13 -11.01
CA ILE A 3 -8.98 -6.54 -9.67
C ILE A 3 -8.12 -7.45 -8.79
N SER A 4 -8.26 -8.77 -8.89
CA SER A 4 -7.42 -9.73 -8.19
C SER A 4 -5.92 -9.53 -8.47
N GLU A 5 -5.53 -9.19 -9.72
CA GLU A 5 -4.14 -8.88 -10.05
C GLU A 5 -3.68 -7.55 -9.44
N VAL A 6 -4.55 -6.53 -9.43
CA VAL A 6 -4.27 -5.24 -8.77
C VAL A 6 -4.05 -5.45 -7.27
N LEU A 7 -4.87 -6.28 -6.63
CA LEU A 7 -4.76 -6.61 -5.21
C LEU A 7 -3.53 -7.47 -4.89
N ASP A 8 -3.06 -8.28 -5.83
CA ASP A 8 -1.80 -9.02 -5.69
C ASP A 8 -0.59 -8.08 -5.71
N VAL A 9 -0.60 -7.12 -6.63
CA VAL A 9 0.40 -6.04 -6.70
C VAL A 9 0.40 -5.23 -5.42
N ILE A 10 -0.75 -4.71 -4.99
CA ILE A 10 -0.86 -3.95 -3.73
C ILE A 10 -0.38 -4.79 -2.55
N GLY A 11 -0.76 -6.07 -2.48
CA GLY A 11 -0.33 -6.98 -1.42
C GLY A 11 1.20 -7.14 -1.35
N SER A 12 1.85 -7.23 -2.51
CA SER A 12 3.32 -7.29 -2.61
C SER A 12 3.97 -5.98 -2.14
N LEU A 13 3.43 -4.83 -2.55
CA LEU A 13 3.91 -3.51 -2.12
C LEU A 13 3.73 -3.29 -0.60
N VAL A 14 2.56 -3.63 -0.06
CA VAL A 14 2.26 -3.57 1.38
C VAL A 14 3.20 -4.49 2.17
N SER A 15 3.49 -5.68 1.65
CA SER A 15 4.42 -6.62 2.29
C SER A 15 5.85 -6.07 2.34
N ALA A 16 6.31 -5.44 1.26
CA ALA A 16 7.61 -4.77 1.22
C ALA A 16 7.69 -3.61 2.23
N LEU A 17 6.65 -2.76 2.29
CA LEU A 17 6.58 -1.67 3.28
C LEU A 17 6.53 -2.18 4.72
N LYS A 18 5.78 -3.27 4.97
CA LYS A 18 5.71 -3.91 6.28
C LYS A 18 7.08 -4.46 6.70
N ALA A 19 7.74 -5.21 5.82
CA ALA A 19 9.07 -5.74 6.08
C ALA A 19 10.10 -4.63 6.33
N TYR A 20 9.99 -3.52 5.60
CA TYR A 20 10.81 -2.34 5.80
C TYR A 20 10.52 -1.66 7.14
N SER A 21 9.25 -1.48 7.51
CA SER A 21 8.86 -0.90 8.80
C SER A 21 9.36 -1.71 10.00
N ALA A 22 9.42 -3.04 9.89
CA ALA A 22 9.95 -3.93 10.92
C ALA A 22 11.48 -3.80 11.10
N LYS A 23 12.19 -3.31 10.06
CA LYS A 23 13.63 -3.01 10.13
C LYS A 23 13.92 -1.62 10.70
N LEU A 24 12.91 -0.75 10.84
CA LEU A 24 13.09 0.57 11.43
C LEU A 24 13.12 0.44 12.97
N PRO A 25 14.09 1.07 13.66
CA PRO A 25 14.09 1.08 15.11
C PRO A 25 12.85 1.80 15.66
N THR A 26 12.17 1.18 16.64
CA THR A 26 10.89 1.59 17.27
C THR A 26 10.87 3.01 17.86
N VAL A 27 12.02 3.67 18.00
CA VAL A 27 12.13 5.01 18.61
C VAL A 27 12.91 5.94 17.70
N VAL A 28 12.29 6.40 16.61
CA VAL A 28 12.70 7.64 15.97
C VAL A 28 11.46 8.48 15.71
N PRO A 29 11.28 9.64 16.37
CA PRO A 29 10.29 10.61 15.95
C PRO A 29 10.63 11.00 14.51
N LEU A 30 9.82 10.55 13.55
CA LEU A 30 10.02 10.79 12.11
C LEU A 30 9.99 12.29 11.74
N SER A 31 9.71 13.18 12.70
CA SER A 31 9.79 14.63 12.54
C SER A 31 11.21 15.20 12.39
N VAL A 32 12.29 14.43 12.62
CA VAL A 32 13.68 14.99 12.65
C VAL A 32 14.66 14.46 11.59
N MET A 33 14.27 13.54 10.69
CA MET A 33 15.15 13.15 9.58
C MET A 33 14.53 13.46 8.21
N PRO A 34 15.01 14.49 7.49
CA PRO A 34 14.53 14.85 6.15
C PRO A 34 14.87 13.83 5.05
N GLY A 35 15.50 12.71 5.39
CA GLY A 35 15.73 11.59 4.48
C GLY A 35 15.82 10.31 5.30
N GLY A 36 14.65 9.73 5.62
CA GLY A 36 14.53 8.50 6.41
C GLY A 36 15.49 7.41 5.93
N ILE A 37 15.71 6.40 6.77
CA ILE A 37 16.60 5.26 6.45
C ILE A 37 16.33 4.82 5.01
N LYS A 38 17.36 4.61 4.19
CA LYS A 38 17.12 4.14 2.82
C LYS A 38 16.82 2.65 2.88
N PRO A 39 15.72 2.18 2.26
CA PRO A 39 15.48 0.75 2.14
C PRO A 39 16.63 0.06 1.42
N ALA A 40 16.85 -1.21 1.74
CA ALA A 40 17.84 -2.01 1.05
C ALA A 40 17.51 -2.03 -0.45
N LEU A 41 18.52 -1.86 -1.31
CA LEU A 41 18.36 -1.83 -2.76
C LEU A 41 17.61 -3.05 -3.28
N GLU A 42 17.80 -4.22 -2.68
CA GLU A 42 17.08 -5.45 -3.03
C GLU A 42 15.56 -5.31 -2.86
N VAL A 43 15.11 -4.62 -1.80
CA VAL A 43 13.69 -4.39 -1.53
C VAL A 43 13.13 -3.32 -2.47
N VAL A 44 13.90 -2.27 -2.75
CA VAL A 44 13.52 -1.23 -3.72
C VAL A 44 13.39 -1.83 -5.12
N ALA A 45 14.35 -2.66 -5.54
CA ALA A 45 14.33 -3.33 -6.84
C ALA A 45 13.13 -4.29 -6.98
N ALA A 46 12.79 -5.04 -5.92
CA ALA A 46 11.60 -5.88 -5.91
C ALA A 46 10.30 -5.04 -6.00
N TYR A 47 10.26 -3.90 -5.31
CA TYR A 47 9.15 -2.94 -5.37
C TYR A 47 9.00 -2.38 -6.79
N GLU A 48 10.10 -1.89 -7.37
CA GLU A 48 10.15 -1.35 -8.73
C GLU A 48 9.71 -2.40 -9.75
N GLN A 49 10.22 -3.63 -9.66
CA GLN A 49 9.82 -4.71 -10.56
C GLN A 49 8.32 -4.96 -10.50
N THR A 50 7.71 -4.89 -9.30
CA THR A 50 6.27 -5.05 -9.12
C THR A 50 5.49 -3.92 -9.80
N VAL A 51 5.93 -2.65 -9.63
CA VAL A 51 5.31 -1.48 -10.28
C VAL A 51 5.48 -1.53 -11.79
N PHE A 52 6.67 -1.89 -12.28
CA PHE A 52 6.96 -2.02 -13.71
C PHE A 52 6.11 -3.12 -14.36
N ARG A 53 5.96 -4.25 -13.66
CA ARG A 53 5.08 -5.35 -14.09
C ARG A 53 3.63 -4.87 -14.18
N PHE A 54 3.11 -4.19 -13.17
CA PHE A 54 1.77 -3.61 -13.19
C PHE A 54 1.58 -2.65 -14.37
N ARG A 55 2.56 -1.78 -14.62
CA ARG A 55 2.53 -0.82 -15.74
C ARG A 55 2.51 -1.50 -17.10
N THR A 56 3.31 -2.55 -17.26
CA THR A 56 3.38 -3.34 -18.49
C THR A 56 2.07 -4.09 -18.75
N GLN A 57 1.44 -4.62 -17.69
CA GLN A 57 0.17 -5.36 -17.78
C GLN A 57 -1.07 -4.45 -17.85
N GLY A 58 -1.00 -3.22 -17.34
CA GLY A 58 -2.14 -2.32 -17.13
C GLY A 58 -2.42 -1.30 -18.24
N GLY A 59 -1.69 -1.33 -19.36
CA GLY A 59 -1.69 -0.28 -20.40
C GLY A 59 -3.05 0.14 -20.98
N THR A 60 -4.06 -0.74 -20.91
CA THR A 60 -5.43 -0.50 -21.45
C THR A 60 -6.55 -0.69 -20.42
N SER A 61 -6.20 -0.86 -19.15
CA SER A 61 -7.19 -1.18 -18.10
C SER A 61 -7.70 0.07 -17.38
N ALA A 62 -8.91 0.01 -16.79
CA ALA A 62 -9.47 1.06 -15.93
C ALA A 62 -8.54 1.44 -14.75
N PHE A 63 -7.60 0.55 -14.43
CA PHE A 63 -6.58 0.69 -13.39
C PHE A 63 -5.33 1.46 -13.83
N ARG A 64 -5.24 1.92 -15.08
CA ARG A 64 -4.05 2.64 -15.59
C ARG A 64 -3.72 3.88 -14.77
N ARG A 65 -4.73 4.56 -14.24
CA ARG A 65 -4.61 5.71 -13.32
C ARG A 65 -3.80 5.41 -12.05
N PHE A 66 -3.71 4.15 -11.64
CA PHE A 66 -2.95 3.76 -10.45
C PHE A 66 -1.44 3.68 -10.70
N ASN A 67 -0.99 3.69 -11.97
CA ASN A 67 0.43 3.69 -12.29
C ASN A 67 1.17 4.88 -11.68
N GLU A 68 0.58 6.08 -11.75
CA GLU A 68 1.20 7.28 -11.18
C GLU A 68 1.30 7.16 -9.66
N LEU A 69 0.22 6.72 -9.00
CA LEU A 69 0.21 6.48 -7.55
C LEU A 69 1.26 5.43 -7.13
N PHE A 70 1.41 4.34 -7.88
CA PHE A 70 2.43 3.33 -7.59
C PHE A 70 3.85 3.85 -7.81
N LEU A 71 4.05 4.73 -8.80
CA LEU A 71 5.33 5.38 -9.04
C LEU A 71 5.67 6.35 -7.92
N GLU A 72 4.74 7.21 -7.51
CA GLU A 72 4.91 8.12 -6.37
C GLU A 72 5.24 7.35 -5.08
N SER A 73 4.60 6.19 -4.89
CA SER A 73 4.86 5.29 -3.78
C SER A 73 6.30 4.76 -3.80
N LEU A 74 6.78 4.32 -4.97
CA LEU A 74 8.14 3.83 -5.18
C LEU A 74 9.18 4.94 -4.94
N GLU A 75 8.98 6.13 -5.50
CA GLU A 75 9.89 7.27 -5.34
C GLU A 75 10.01 7.73 -3.88
N ALA A 76 8.88 7.69 -3.16
CA ALA A 76 8.87 7.95 -1.73
C ALA A 76 9.61 6.84 -0.96
N PHE A 77 9.38 5.58 -1.30
CA PHE A 77 10.01 4.43 -0.68
C PHE A 77 11.53 4.44 -0.88
N GLU A 78 12.01 4.64 -2.11
CA GLU A 78 13.44 4.79 -2.44
C GLU A 78 14.09 5.92 -1.65
N GLY A 79 13.37 7.03 -1.47
CA GLY A 79 13.80 8.17 -0.65
C GLY A 79 13.76 7.93 0.87
N GLY A 80 13.39 6.72 1.33
CA GLY A 80 13.26 6.40 2.76
C GLY A 80 12.04 7.04 3.44
N ARG A 81 11.09 7.58 2.66
CA ARG A 81 9.90 8.30 3.14
C ARG A 81 8.72 7.33 3.21
N LEU A 82 8.69 6.51 4.26
CA LEU A 82 7.65 5.49 4.46
C LEU A 82 6.22 6.06 4.46
N LEU A 83 6.00 7.19 5.15
CA LEU A 83 4.69 7.86 5.20
C LEU A 83 4.24 8.27 3.78
N SER A 84 5.13 8.91 3.02
CA SER A 84 4.86 9.33 1.64
C SER A 84 4.66 8.14 0.70
N ALA A 85 5.25 6.98 0.99
CA ALA A 85 5.03 5.75 0.22
C ALA A 85 3.67 5.11 0.50
N ILE A 86 3.14 5.24 1.72
CA ILE A 86 1.88 4.64 2.14
C ILE A 86 0.66 5.41 1.60
N GLN A 87 0.72 6.75 1.61
CA GLN A 87 -0.39 7.61 1.15
C GLN A 87 -0.94 7.24 -0.23
N PRO A 88 -0.13 7.13 -1.29
CA PRO A 88 -0.64 6.77 -2.61
C PRO A 88 -1.27 5.37 -2.65
N LEU A 89 -0.78 4.40 -1.87
CA LEU A 89 -1.41 3.07 -1.78
C LEU A 89 -2.78 3.13 -1.11
N LEU A 90 -2.95 3.95 -0.07
CA LEU A 90 -4.24 4.20 0.54
C LEU A 90 -5.21 4.86 -0.45
N THR A 91 -4.72 5.81 -1.26
CA THR A 91 -5.50 6.44 -2.33
C THR A 91 -5.93 5.45 -3.40
N VAL A 92 -5.10 4.47 -3.76
CA VAL A 92 -5.51 3.38 -4.68
C VAL A 92 -6.64 2.55 -4.07
N LEU A 93 -6.54 2.18 -2.79
CA LEU A 93 -7.59 1.41 -2.10
C LEU A 93 -8.91 2.19 -2.00
N ASP A 94 -8.86 3.49 -1.73
CA ASP A 94 -10.05 4.35 -1.71
C ASP A 94 -10.71 4.43 -3.09
N HIS A 95 -9.90 4.59 -4.15
CA HIS A 95 -10.41 4.56 -5.51
C HIS A 95 -11.03 3.21 -5.89
N LEU A 96 -10.44 2.09 -5.49
CA LEU A 96 -11.02 0.76 -5.70
C LEU A 96 -12.37 0.62 -4.97
N ASP A 97 -12.48 1.11 -3.73
CA ASP A 97 -13.74 1.13 -2.98
C ASP A 97 -14.80 1.96 -3.70
N ARG A 98 -14.41 3.13 -4.21
CA ARG A 98 -15.29 4.01 -4.99
C ARG A 98 -15.74 3.36 -6.30
N MET A 99 -14.82 2.85 -7.11
CA MET A 99 -15.14 2.15 -8.37
C MET A 99 -16.09 0.96 -8.12
N ARG A 100 -15.92 0.24 -7.00
CA ARG A 100 -16.84 -0.81 -6.58
C ARG A 100 -18.23 -0.27 -6.26
N ARG A 101 -18.35 0.82 -5.48
CA ARG A 101 -19.64 1.46 -5.16
C ARG A 101 -20.35 1.96 -6.41
N GLU A 102 -19.60 2.50 -7.35
CA GLU A 102 -20.09 2.97 -8.65
C GLU A 102 -20.35 1.81 -9.63
N LYS A 103 -20.12 0.55 -9.22
CA LYS A 103 -20.26 -0.67 -10.03
C LYS A 103 -19.41 -0.67 -11.31
N GLU A 104 -18.35 0.11 -11.35
CA GLU A 104 -17.37 0.11 -12.44
C GLU A 104 -16.54 -1.18 -12.47
N ILE A 105 -16.39 -1.82 -11.30
CA ILE A 105 -15.67 -3.09 -11.14
C ILE A 105 -16.48 -4.09 -10.33
N ALA A 106 -16.40 -5.36 -10.70
CA ALA A 106 -16.92 -6.46 -9.92
C ALA A 106 -15.89 -6.86 -8.86
N VAL A 107 -16.30 -6.88 -7.60
CA VAL A 107 -15.45 -7.24 -6.47
C VAL A 107 -16.14 -8.34 -5.68
N THR A 108 -15.48 -9.47 -5.48
CA THR A 108 -15.95 -10.55 -4.62
C THR A 108 -15.75 -10.19 -3.13
N PRO A 109 -16.50 -10.80 -2.21
CA PRO A 109 -16.28 -10.59 -0.77
C PRO A 109 -14.86 -10.94 -0.31
N ALA A 110 -14.16 -11.86 -1.00
CA ALA A 110 -12.76 -12.17 -0.71
C ALA A 110 -11.84 -10.99 -1.05
N GLU A 111 -12.07 -10.33 -2.18
CA GLU A 111 -11.29 -9.17 -2.62
C GLU A 111 -11.57 -7.93 -1.74
N GLU A 112 -12.83 -7.74 -1.32
CA GLU A 112 -13.20 -6.74 -0.32
C GLU A 112 -12.44 -6.93 1.00
N LYS A 113 -12.37 -8.17 1.48
CA LYS A 113 -11.63 -8.50 2.69
C LYS A 113 -10.15 -8.16 2.53
N ARG A 114 -9.52 -8.53 1.40
CA ARG A 114 -8.11 -8.20 1.11
C ARG A 114 -7.86 -6.69 1.11
N MET A 115 -8.73 -5.90 0.47
CA MET A 115 -8.62 -4.43 0.49
C MET A 115 -8.64 -3.86 1.91
N SER A 116 -9.54 -4.37 2.76
CA SER A 116 -9.65 -3.96 4.15
C SER A 116 -8.41 -4.35 4.97
N GLU A 117 -7.88 -5.54 4.77
CA GLU A 117 -6.66 -6.04 5.42
C GLU A 117 -5.42 -5.23 5.02
N TYR A 118 -5.28 -4.89 3.73
CA TYR A 118 -4.20 -4.05 3.23
C TYR A 118 -4.28 -2.64 3.82
N ARG A 119 -5.49 -2.05 3.87
CA ARG A 119 -5.72 -0.74 4.47
C ARG A 119 -5.35 -0.74 5.96
N ALA A 120 -5.78 -1.75 6.71
CA ALA A 120 -5.46 -1.90 8.12
C ALA A 120 -3.94 -2.05 8.34
N THR A 121 -3.27 -2.83 7.49
CA THR A 121 -1.81 -3.02 7.54
C THR A 121 -1.08 -1.70 7.26
N LEU A 122 -1.45 -0.99 6.21
CA LEU A 122 -0.87 0.33 5.87
C LEU A 122 -1.05 1.34 7.00
N ASN A 123 -2.24 1.38 7.63
CA ASN A 123 -2.50 2.24 8.77
C ASN A 123 -1.69 1.86 10.01
N ARG A 124 -1.48 0.56 10.28
CA ARG A 124 -0.62 0.09 11.38
C ARG A 124 0.86 0.45 11.19
N ILE A 125 1.31 0.60 9.94
CA ILE A 125 2.68 1.00 9.64
C ILE A 125 2.91 2.50 9.93
N LEU A 126 1.86 3.34 9.88
CA LEU A 126 1.98 4.77 10.19
C LEU A 126 2.26 4.96 11.70
N PRO A 127 3.45 5.47 12.11
CA PRO A 127 3.70 5.78 13.51
C PRO A 127 2.83 6.97 13.92
N GLY A 128 1.83 6.69 14.76
CA GLY A 128 0.83 7.67 15.20
C GLY A 128 -0.60 7.15 15.12
N ASN A 129 -0.84 6.05 14.39
CA ASN A 129 -2.15 5.41 14.38
C ASN A 129 -2.06 4.07 15.10
N GLN A 130 -2.02 4.12 16.44
CA GLN A 130 -2.69 3.10 17.23
C GLN A 130 -4.19 3.48 17.21
N PRO A 131 -5.01 2.99 16.27
CA PRO A 131 -6.42 2.98 16.55
C PRO A 131 -6.60 2.00 17.70
N GLU A 132 -7.07 2.48 18.84
CA GLU A 132 -7.56 1.67 19.97
C GLU A 132 -8.81 0.84 19.58
N LEU A 133 -8.82 0.21 18.41
CA LEU A 133 -9.97 -0.48 17.84
C LEU A 133 -9.65 -1.95 17.54
N GLU A 134 -8.99 -2.61 18.48
CA GLU A 134 -9.15 -4.04 18.74
C GLU A 134 -10.01 -4.19 20.02
N GLY A 135 -11.21 -3.60 19.99
CA GLY A 135 -12.20 -3.65 21.07
C GLY A 135 -13.61 -4.01 20.58
N ALA A 136 -13.79 -4.36 19.30
CA ALA A 136 -15.05 -4.92 18.80
C ALA A 136 -15.07 -6.45 18.97
N GLY A 137 -14.72 -6.91 20.16
CA GLY A 137 -14.98 -8.28 20.62
C GLY A 137 -16.39 -8.35 21.17
N LYS A 138 -17.36 -8.64 20.31
CA LYS A 138 -18.65 -9.21 20.71
C LYS A 138 -18.40 -10.40 21.65
N GLY A 139 -18.98 -10.39 22.85
CA GLY A 139 -18.98 -11.57 23.71
C GLY A 139 -19.56 -11.32 25.10
N LEU A 140 -20.88 -11.50 25.19
CA LEU A 140 -21.72 -11.82 26.38
C LEU A 140 -21.70 -10.87 27.59
#